data_AF-A0A836SD87-F1
#
_entry.id   AF-A0A836SD87-F1
#
_cell.length_a   1.000
_cell.length_b   1.000
_cell.length_c   1.000
_cell.angle_alpha   90.00
_cell.angle_beta   90.00
_cell.angle_gamma   90.00
#
_symmetry.space_group_name_H-M   'P 1'
#
loop_
_entity.id
_entity.type
_entity.pdbx_description
1 polymer ?
#
loop_
_entity_poly.entity_id
_entity_poly.type
_entity_poly.pdbx_seq_one_letter_code
_entity_poly.pdbx_strand_id
1 'polypeptide(L)'
;MDKTQQTLIDSYLGDQTKLYQEWYQTFYPPDGDTDTIAFAPSFSLDTLKKRFNQWFEKRRNLLRHKICEEWGYPQKKSVFENKQARIIAISVDCLAVALSLPTTNIITVGTILVVDGYLDKLCPET
;
A
#
# COMPACT_ATOMS: atom_id res chain seq x y z
N MET A 1 -10.26 -13.19 -6.13
CA MET A 1 -8.89 -12.67 -6.30
C MET A 1 -8.36 -13.23 -7.60
N ASP A 2 -8.01 -12.34 -8.52
CA ASP A 2 -7.48 -12.73 -9.84
C ASP A 2 -6.08 -13.35 -9.67
N LYS A 3 -5.72 -14.36 -10.49
CA LYS A 3 -4.37 -14.96 -10.48
C LYS A 3 -3.28 -13.91 -10.72
N THR A 4 -3.61 -12.85 -11.44
CA THR A 4 -2.71 -11.73 -11.73
C THR A 4 -2.40 -10.90 -10.48
N GLN A 5 -3.41 -10.65 -9.63
CA GLN A 5 -3.22 -9.92 -8.36
C GLN A 5 -2.36 -10.71 -7.38
N GLN A 6 -2.59 -12.03 -7.27
CA GLN A 6 -1.79 -12.88 -6.39
C GLN A 6 -0.32 -12.90 -6.79
N THR A 7 -0.04 -13.04 -8.09
CA THR A 7 1.34 -13.04 -8.61
C THR A 7 2.05 -11.71 -8.35
N LEU A 8 1.34 -10.59 -8.46
CA LEU A 8 1.88 -9.27 -8.17
C LEU A 8 2.22 -9.11 -6.68
N ILE A 9 1.31 -9.52 -5.80
CA ILE A 9 1.53 -9.52 -4.35
C ILE A 9 2.75 -10.38 -3.99
N ASP A 10 2.86 -11.59 -4.55
CA ASP A 10 4.00 -12.48 -4.30
C ASP A 10 5.32 -11.87 -4.78
N SER A 11 5.32 -11.17 -5.92
CA SER A 11 6.49 -10.41 -6.39
C SER A 11 6.89 -9.30 -5.41
N TYR A 12 5.92 -8.59 -4.80
CA TYR A 12 6.21 -7.53 -3.84
C TYR A 12 6.67 -8.06 -2.48
N LEU A 13 6.17 -9.23 -2.08
CA LEU A 13 6.64 -9.93 -0.88
C LEU A 13 8.09 -10.40 -1.04
N GLY A 14 8.50 -10.76 -2.27
CA GLY A 14 9.88 -11.14 -2.59
C GLY A 14 10.85 -9.96 -2.75
N ASP A 15 10.37 -8.76 -3.07
CA ASP A 15 11.20 -7.57 -3.30
C ASP A 15 10.54 -6.29 -2.78
N GLN A 16 10.87 -5.95 -1.52
CA GLN A 16 10.39 -4.70 -0.90
C GLN A 16 10.92 -3.45 -1.62
N THR A 17 12.11 -3.49 -2.22
CA THR A 17 12.67 -2.32 -2.92
C THR A 17 11.81 -1.98 -4.12
N LYS A 18 11.46 -3.00 -4.92
CA LYS A 18 10.54 -2.86 -6.05
C LYS A 18 9.17 -2.36 -5.61
N LEU A 19 8.59 -2.91 -4.53
CA LEU A 19 7.31 -2.47 -3.99
C LEU A 19 7.29 -0.96 -3.66
N TYR A 20 8.31 -0.48 -2.96
CA TYR A 20 8.40 0.92 -2.54
C TYR A 20 8.75 1.86 -3.71
N GLN A 21 9.54 1.40 -4.69
CA GLN A 21 9.84 2.16 -5.89
C GLN A 21 8.59 2.34 -6.76
N GLU A 22 7.84 1.27 -7.00
CA GLU A 22 6.62 1.31 -7.79
C GLU A 22 5.54 2.18 -7.11
N TRP A 23 5.41 2.08 -5.78
CA TRP A 23 4.59 3.03 -5.02
C TRP A 23 5.04 4.48 -5.27
N TYR A 24 6.33 4.79 -5.16
CA TYR A 24 6.81 6.16 -5.31
C TYR A 24 6.60 6.72 -6.72
N GLN A 25 6.98 5.98 -7.76
CA GLN A 25 6.81 6.39 -9.15
C GLN A 25 5.35 6.65 -9.51
N THR A 26 4.45 5.91 -8.88
CA THR A 26 3.02 6.03 -9.08
C THR A 26 2.45 7.34 -8.53
N PHE A 27 2.89 7.78 -7.34
CA PHE A 27 2.41 9.03 -6.72
C PHE A 27 3.22 10.26 -7.13
N TYR A 28 4.39 10.05 -7.70
CA TYR A 28 5.33 11.08 -8.16
C TYR A 28 5.84 10.72 -9.56
N PRO A 29 4.94 10.62 -10.56
CA PRO A 29 5.36 10.34 -11.92
C PRO A 29 6.31 11.45 -12.40
N PRO A 30 7.38 11.13 -13.14
CA PRO A 30 8.20 12.15 -13.76
C PRO A 30 7.34 12.98 -14.72
N ASP A 31 7.50 14.30 -14.67
CA ASP A 31 6.74 15.24 -15.49
C ASP A 31 7.01 14.98 -16.97
N GLY A 32 6.10 14.25 -17.62
CA GLY A 32 5.70 14.36 -19.04
C GLY A 32 6.71 14.22 -20.18
N ASP A 33 8.03 14.28 -19.95
CA ASP A 33 9.02 14.21 -21.02
C ASP A 33 9.46 12.76 -21.25
N THR A 34 8.88 12.15 -22.27
CA THR A 34 9.22 10.80 -22.74
C THR A 34 10.62 10.71 -23.36
N ASP A 35 11.26 11.84 -23.66
CA ASP A 35 12.61 11.92 -24.27
C ASP A 35 13.75 12.12 -23.26
N THR A 36 13.44 12.53 -22.03
CA THR A 36 14.43 12.49 -20.95
C THR A 36 14.20 11.25 -20.13
N ILE A 37 15.17 10.34 -20.09
CA ILE A 37 15.20 9.24 -19.10
C ILE A 37 15.01 9.90 -17.75
N ALA A 38 13.83 9.75 -17.16
CA ALA A 38 13.52 10.30 -15.87
C ALA A 38 14.57 9.76 -14.90
N PHE A 39 15.49 10.63 -14.49
CA PHE A 39 16.48 10.35 -13.48
C PHE A 39 15.73 10.35 -12.14
N ALA A 40 14.82 9.39 -11.96
CA ALA A 40 14.25 9.10 -10.67
C ALA A 40 15.46 8.83 -9.78
N PRO A 41 15.70 9.65 -8.74
CA PRO A 41 16.85 9.42 -7.87
C PRO A 41 16.77 7.97 -7.41
N SER A 42 17.89 7.24 -7.49
CA SER A 42 17.98 5.90 -6.93
C SER A 42 17.92 6.02 -5.41
N PHE A 43 16.73 6.31 -4.90
CA PHE A 43 16.48 6.46 -3.47
C PHE A 43 16.73 5.10 -2.82
N SER A 44 17.49 5.10 -1.73
CA SER A 44 17.58 3.92 -0.89
C SER A 44 16.19 3.52 -0.40
N LEU A 45 16.00 2.22 -0.11
CA LEU A 45 14.77 1.70 0.49
C LEU A 45 14.36 2.51 1.74
N ASP A 46 15.31 2.85 2.61
CA ASP A 46 15.03 3.68 3.80
C ASP A 46 14.46 5.06 3.46
N THR A 47 14.94 5.67 2.38
CA THR A 47 14.42 6.96 1.92
C THR A 47 12.98 6.81 1.43
N LEU A 48 12.68 5.74 0.70
CA LEU A 48 11.33 5.43 0.22
C LEU A 48 10.39 5.12 1.38
N LYS A 49 10.83 4.33 2.37
CA LYS A 49 10.06 4.05 3.60
C LYS A 49 9.74 5.34 4.37
N LYS A 50 10.72 6.25 4.52
CA LYS A 50 10.49 7.56 5.16
C LYS A 50 9.45 8.38 4.41
N ARG A 51 9.52 8.42 3.08
CA ARG A 51 8.54 9.13 2.23
C ARG A 51 7.15 8.51 2.34
N PHE A 52 7.06 7.18 2.34
CA PHE A 52 5.80 6.47 2.59
C PHE A 52 5.22 6.82 3.94
N ASN A 53 6.03 6.83 5.00
CA ASN A 53 5.59 7.21 6.34
C ASN A 53 5.01 8.63 6.37
N GLN A 54 5.65 9.59 5.70
CA GLN A 54 5.12 10.96 5.58
C GLN A 54 3.79 11.00 4.82
N TRP A 55 3.67 10.23 3.74
CA TRP A 55 2.42 10.10 2.99
C TRP A 55 1.30 9.48 3.84
N PHE A 56 1.64 8.44 4.61
CA PHE A 56 0.75 7.75 5.53
C PHE A 56 0.24 8.69 6.62
N GLU A 57 1.13 9.40 7.33
CA GLU A 57 0.73 10.33 8.39
C GLU A 57 -0.20 11.44 7.87
N LYS A 58 0.06 11.96 6.66
CA LYS A 58 -0.83 12.95 6.01
C LYS A 58 -2.25 12.41 5.73
N ARG A 59 -2.40 11.11 5.59
CA ARG A 59 -3.67 10.43 5.27
C ARG A 59 -4.22 9.62 6.45
N ARG A 60 -3.56 9.65 7.60
CA ARG A 60 -3.84 8.78 8.73
C ARG A 60 -5.30 8.84 9.19
N ASN A 61 -5.89 10.04 9.28
CA ASN A 61 -7.28 10.19 9.71
C ASN A 61 -8.26 9.57 8.70
N LEU A 62 -8.06 9.81 7.40
CA LEU A 62 -8.87 9.21 6.34
C LEU A 62 -8.73 7.68 6.34
N LEU A 63 -7.49 7.19 6.40
CA LEU A 63 -7.20 5.76 6.44
C LEU A 63 -7.82 5.11 7.68
N ARG A 64 -7.71 5.73 8.86
CA ARG A 64 -8.28 5.22 10.10
C ARG A 64 -9.80 5.11 10.01
N HIS A 65 -10.48 6.16 9.55
CA HIS A 65 -11.92 6.14 9.39
C HIS A 65 -12.36 5.04 8.42
N LYS A 66 -11.70 4.92 7.27
CA LYS A 66 -12.06 3.93 6.25
C LYS A 66 -11.75 2.48 6.65
N ILE A 67 -10.56 2.24 7.18
CA ILE A 67 -10.05 0.89 7.48
C ILE A 67 -10.55 0.40 8.84
N CYS A 68 -10.53 1.25 9.87
CA CYS A 68 -10.89 0.84 11.23
C CYS A 68 -12.39 0.93 11.46
N GLU A 69 -13.04 2.02 11.04
CA GLU A 69 -14.46 2.28 11.37
C GLU A 69 -15.40 1.75 10.29
N GLU A 70 -15.25 2.14 9.03
CA GLU A 70 -16.14 1.67 7.95
C GLU A 70 -15.92 0.19 7.62
N TRP A 71 -14.67 -0.24 7.48
CA TRP A 71 -14.38 -1.62 7.12
C TRP A 71 -14.37 -2.58 8.33
N GLY A 72 -14.05 -2.08 9.52
CA GLY A 72 -13.98 -2.89 10.74
C GLY A 72 -12.76 -3.81 10.81
N TYR A 73 -11.59 -3.36 10.38
CA TYR A 73 -10.37 -4.19 10.35
C TYR A 73 -10.11 -4.99 11.63
N PRO A 74 -10.17 -4.42 12.85
CA PRO A 74 -9.89 -5.18 14.08
C PRO A 74 -10.76 -6.43 14.25
N GLN A 75 -12.04 -6.34 13.88
CA GLN A 75 -13.00 -7.44 13.99
C GLN A 75 -12.75 -8.53 12.94
N LYS A 76 -12.15 -8.14 11.81
CA LYS A 76 -11.88 -9.02 10.68
C LYS A 76 -10.48 -9.63 10.71
N LYS A 77 -9.54 -8.99 11.41
CA LYS A 77 -8.16 -9.45 11.56
C LYS A 77 -8.09 -10.89 12.07
N SER A 78 -8.87 -11.22 13.12
CA SER A 78 -9.00 -12.57 13.68
C SER A 78 -9.50 -13.62 12.67
N VAL A 79 -10.31 -13.20 11.69
CA VAL A 79 -10.84 -14.07 10.62
C VAL A 79 -9.77 -14.35 9.55
N PHE A 80 -8.73 -13.51 9.46
CA PHE A 80 -7.73 -13.54 8.40
C PHE A 80 -6.31 -13.91 8.84
N GLU A 81 -6.11 -14.26 10.11
CA GLU A 81 -4.78 -14.49 10.75
C GLU A 81 -3.81 -15.36 9.95
N ASN A 82 -4.29 -16.21 9.03
CA ASN A 82 -3.44 -17.12 8.26
C ASN A 82 -3.32 -16.80 6.76
N LYS A 83 -3.83 -15.66 6.27
CA LYS A 83 -3.78 -15.33 4.82
C LYS A 83 -3.43 -13.87 4.55
N GLN A 84 -2.15 -13.53 4.66
CA GLN A 84 -1.60 -12.21 4.38
C GLN A 84 -2.04 -11.64 3.01
N ALA A 85 -1.99 -12.46 1.95
CA ALA A 85 -2.47 -12.07 0.62
C ALA A 85 -3.97 -11.70 0.59
N ARG A 86 -4.79 -12.33 1.44
CA ARG A 86 -6.22 -12.02 1.55
C ARG A 86 -6.46 -10.70 2.27
N ILE A 87 -5.67 -10.41 3.31
CA ILE A 87 -5.71 -9.11 3.99
C ILE A 87 -5.31 -7.99 3.03
N ILE A 88 -4.26 -8.23 2.21
CA ILE A 88 -3.82 -7.28 1.17
C ILE A 88 -4.96 -7.04 0.18
N ALA A 89 -5.52 -8.09 -0.42
CA ALA A 89 -6.59 -7.95 -1.42
C ALA A 89 -7.81 -7.16 -0.90
N ILE A 90 -8.23 -7.40 0.34
CA ILE A 90 -9.38 -6.69 0.90
C ILE A 90 -9.02 -5.25 1.29
N SER A 91 -7.80 -5.02 1.78
CA SER A 91 -7.30 -3.67 2.02
C SER A 91 -7.26 -2.86 0.72
N VAL A 92 -6.91 -3.51 -0.39
CA VAL A 92 -6.93 -2.89 -1.72
C VAL A 92 -8.33 -2.45 -2.11
N ASP A 93 -9.33 -3.31 -1.96
CA ASP A 93 -10.72 -2.95 -2.31
C ASP A 93 -11.24 -1.76 -1.47
N CYS A 94 -10.90 -1.72 -0.17
CA CYS A 94 -11.28 -0.61 0.71
C CYS A 94 -10.57 0.70 0.34
N LEU A 95 -9.27 0.63 0.07
CA LEU A 95 -8.47 1.78 -0.33
C LEU A 95 -8.87 2.33 -1.71
N ALA A 96 -9.36 1.46 -2.61
CA ALA A 96 -9.85 1.86 -3.92
C ALA A 96 -11.04 2.81 -3.81
N VAL A 97 -11.97 2.48 -2.93
CA VAL A 97 -13.13 3.32 -2.62
C VAL A 97 -12.71 4.61 -1.90
N ALA A 98 -11.72 4.53 -1.01
CA ALA A 98 -11.30 5.65 -0.17
C ALA A 98 -10.47 6.71 -0.90
N LEU A 99 -9.59 6.30 -1.82
CA LEU A 99 -8.57 7.16 -2.40
C LEU A 99 -8.86 7.53 -3.86
N SER A 100 -9.84 6.89 -4.52
CA SER A 100 -10.15 7.09 -5.95
C SER A 100 -8.90 7.02 -6.84
N LEU A 101 -7.98 6.11 -6.51
CA LEU A 101 -6.72 5.93 -7.22
C LEU A 101 -6.83 4.82 -8.27
N PRO A 102 -5.95 4.81 -9.30
CA PRO A 102 -5.77 3.65 -10.16
C PRO A 102 -5.43 2.36 -9.38
N THR A 103 -5.96 1.22 -9.84
CA THR A 103 -5.92 -0.07 -9.14
C THR A 103 -4.51 -0.55 -8.78
N THR A 104 -3.53 -0.31 -9.65
CA THR A 104 -2.11 -0.66 -9.43
C THR A 104 -1.52 0.10 -8.24
N ASN A 105 -1.91 1.36 -8.06
CA ASN A 105 -1.48 2.24 -6.97
C ASN A 105 -1.96 1.73 -5.62
N ILE A 106 -3.10 1.05 -5.64
CA ILE A 106 -3.78 0.62 -4.43
C ILE A 106 -3.20 -0.71 -3.95
N ILE A 107 -2.75 -1.59 -4.87
CA ILE A 107 -2.07 -2.85 -4.50
C ILE A 107 -0.75 -2.58 -3.80
N THR A 108 0.07 -1.64 -4.28
CA THR A 108 1.33 -1.29 -3.61
C THR A 108 1.08 -0.72 -2.22
N VAL A 109 0.13 0.22 -2.08
CA VAL A 109 -0.25 0.78 -0.77
C VAL A 109 -0.78 -0.32 0.16
N GLY A 110 -1.74 -1.14 -0.29
CA GLY A 110 -2.31 -2.22 0.52
C GLY A 110 -1.26 -3.23 0.96
N THR A 111 -0.32 -3.57 0.08
CA THR A 111 0.79 -4.48 0.40
C THR A 111 1.71 -3.87 1.46
N ILE A 112 2.12 -2.61 1.30
CA ILE A 112 2.96 -1.92 2.29
C ILE A 112 2.24 -1.84 3.65
N LEU A 113 0.95 -1.50 3.66
CA LEU A 113 0.21 -1.33 4.91
C LEU A 113 0.15 -2.63 5.73
N VAL A 114 0.04 -3.77 5.05
CA VAL A 114 -0.01 -5.10 5.67
C VAL A 114 1.38 -5.59 6.06
N VAL A 115 2.34 -5.56 5.13
CA VAL A 115 3.68 -6.14 5.32
C VAL A 115 4.49 -5.39 6.37
N ASP A 116 4.42 -4.06 6.37
CA ASP A 116 5.18 -3.23 7.31
C ASP A 116 4.37 -2.89 8.59
N GLY A 117 3.23 -3.56 8.80
CA GLY A 117 2.43 -3.47 10.04
C GLY A 117 1.79 -2.11 10.29
N TYR A 118 1.54 -1.32 9.25
CA TYR A 118 0.85 -0.03 9.40
C TYR A 118 -0.63 -0.19 9.74
N LEU A 119 -1.28 -1.29 9.33
CA LEU A 119 -2.67 -1.56 9.70
C LEU A 119 -2.85 -1.69 11.22
N ASP A 120 -1.95 -2.41 11.90
CA ASP A 120 -1.98 -2.57 13.35
C ASP A 120 -1.69 -1.25 14.08
N LYS A 121 -0.78 -0.42 13.55
CA LYS A 121 -0.52 0.93 14.07
C LYS A 121 -1.70 1.88 13.89
N LEU A 122 -2.51 1.66 12.85
CA LEU A 122 -3.64 2.50 12.50
C LEU A 122 -4.88 2.16 13.31
N CYS A 123 -5.13 0.85 13.52
CA CYS A 123 -6.27 0.31 14.22
C CYS A 123 -5.81 -0.52 15.44
N PRO A 124 -5.40 0.11 16.55
CA PRO A 124 -5.06 -0.63 17.76
C PRO A 124 -6.27 -1.46 18.23
N GLU A 125 -6.02 -2.70 18.61
CA GLU A 125 -7.04 -3.60 19.18
C GLU A 125 -7.63 -2.94 20.43
N THR A 126 -8.90 -2.55 20.34
CA THR A 126 -9.73 -2.12 21.49
C THR A 126 -10.40 -3.31 22.13
#